data_AF-A0A519V3P4-F1
#
_entry.id   AF-A0A519V3P4-F1
#
_cell.length_a   1.000
_cell.length_b   1.000
_cell.length_c   1.000
_cell.angle_alpha   90.00
_cell.angle_beta   90.00
_cell.angle_gamma   90.00
#
_symmetry.space_group_name_H-M   'P 1'
#
loop_
_entity.id
_entity.type
_entity.pdbx_description
1 polymer ?
#
loop_
_entity_poly.entity_id
_entity_poly.type
_entity_poly.pdbx_seq_one_letter_code
_entity_poly.pdbx_strand_id
1 'polypeptide(L)'
;MGYFPYDNKMWEKDDWYGASELKKYAAGEAFWSTFYDYNLYKITSDKVSLAYKLILPALNTLPKDFITNPIYIKKRQDFFEKNRKVIHGLGTTYLLGDNLYLRLENIYWDKDQKKNLIYNIKTSELLSFQDLEPDSLSSFLPITDSGFGYDFENRGFLAFEEGKFYTSYSSLAMFAFKERSAGKTTKYPPLLENYFKTGDRKSNPVLVVFKPKTN
;
A
#
# COMPACT_ATOMS: atom_id res chain seq x y z
N MET A 1 -10.74 10.03 23.97
CA MET A 1 -11.42 9.74 22.70
C MET A 1 -11.37 8.23 22.50
N GLY A 2 -12.51 7.60 22.17
CA GLY A 2 -12.55 6.14 21.94
C GLY A 2 -11.84 5.74 20.65
N TYR A 3 -11.45 4.46 20.54
CA TYR A 3 -10.75 3.91 19.37
C TYR A 3 -11.62 3.85 18.10
N PHE A 4 -12.93 4.10 18.16
CA PHE A 4 -13.80 4.09 16.98
C PHE A 4 -14.73 5.30 17.04
N PRO A 5 -14.26 6.49 16.62
CA PRO A 5 -15.13 7.64 16.50
C PRO A 5 -16.18 7.34 15.42
N TYR A 6 -17.45 7.31 15.80
CA TYR A 6 -18.58 7.19 14.89
C TYR A 6 -19.34 8.51 14.84
N ASP A 7 -19.45 9.09 13.65
CA ASP A 7 -20.27 10.27 13.39
C ASP A 7 -20.99 10.08 12.05
N ASN A 8 -22.28 9.77 12.11
CA ASN A 8 -23.11 9.53 10.93
C ASN A 8 -23.32 10.78 10.05
N LYS A 9 -22.89 11.96 10.53
CA LYS A 9 -22.92 13.23 9.79
C LYS A 9 -21.53 13.76 9.48
N MET A 10 -20.48 12.93 9.58
CA MET A 10 -19.09 13.37 9.35
C MET A 10 -18.91 14.10 8.00
N TRP A 11 -19.60 13.63 6.96
CA TRP A 11 -19.53 14.16 5.60
C TRP A 11 -20.32 15.45 5.39
N GLU A 12 -21.30 15.75 6.25
CA GLU A 12 -22.02 17.04 6.21
C GLU A 12 -21.17 18.17 6.84
N LYS A 13 -20.29 17.78 7.76
CA LYS A 13 -19.51 18.70 8.59
C LYS A 13 -18.19 19.09 7.94
N ASP A 14 -17.57 18.23 7.14
CA ASP A 14 -16.21 18.44 6.62
C ASP A 14 -15.91 17.58 5.36
N ASP A 15 -14.82 17.90 4.67
CA ASP A 15 -14.27 17.12 3.57
C ASP A 15 -13.32 16.05 4.12
N TRP A 16 -13.69 14.78 4.05
CA TRP A 16 -12.83 13.68 4.50
C TRP A 16 -12.15 12.98 3.32
N TYR A 17 -10.85 12.77 3.44
CA TYR A 17 -10.02 12.12 2.43
C TYR A 17 -9.30 10.91 3.03
N GLY A 18 -9.40 9.79 2.33
CA GLY A 18 -8.88 8.50 2.74
C GLY A 18 -9.96 7.57 3.28
N ALA A 19 -9.53 6.55 4.00
CA ALA A 19 -10.40 5.60 4.68
C ALA A 19 -9.80 5.25 6.05
N SER A 20 -10.66 5.04 7.04
CA SER A 20 -10.28 4.22 8.19
C SER A 20 -10.33 2.76 7.74
N GLU A 21 -9.23 2.02 7.90
CA GLU A 21 -9.15 0.65 7.43
C GLU A 21 -9.04 -0.34 8.57
N LEU A 22 -9.82 -1.42 8.51
CA LEU A 22 -9.67 -2.60 9.33
C LEU A 22 -9.16 -3.74 8.46
N LYS A 23 -7.98 -4.29 8.77
CA LYS A 23 -7.37 -5.37 8.00
C LYS A 23 -6.90 -6.51 8.89
N LYS A 24 -7.49 -7.68 8.67
CA LYS A 24 -7.06 -8.94 9.27
C LYS A 24 -5.70 -9.33 8.69
N TYR A 25 -4.76 -9.67 9.56
CA TYR A 25 -3.44 -10.20 9.17
C TYR A 25 -3.14 -11.56 9.80
N ALA A 26 -3.89 -11.96 10.83
CA ALA A 26 -3.79 -13.30 11.43
C ALA A 26 -5.16 -13.77 11.95
N ALA A 27 -5.26 -15.02 12.39
CA ALA A 27 -6.48 -15.53 13.00
C ALA A 27 -6.78 -14.77 14.29
N GLY A 28 -7.95 -14.13 14.38
CA GLY A 28 -8.36 -13.35 15.55
C GLY A 28 -7.63 -12.00 15.72
N GLU A 29 -6.76 -11.61 14.78
CA GLU A 29 -6.00 -10.36 14.87
C GLU A 29 -6.15 -9.50 13.61
N ALA A 30 -6.39 -8.21 13.84
CA ALA A 30 -6.47 -7.21 12.78
C ALA A 30 -5.74 -5.93 13.18
N PHE A 31 -5.33 -5.17 12.18
CA PHE A 31 -4.91 -3.78 12.36
C PHE A 31 -6.04 -2.83 12.02
N TRP A 32 -6.04 -1.70 12.71
CA TRP A 32 -6.91 -0.57 12.43
C TRP A 32 -6.13 0.74 12.43
N SER A 33 -6.46 1.60 11.47
CA SER A 33 -6.02 2.99 11.38
C SER A 33 -7.22 3.92 11.22
N THR A 34 -7.07 5.17 11.66
CA THR A 34 -8.09 6.21 11.50
C THR A 34 -7.63 7.31 10.57
N PHE A 35 -8.59 8.14 10.16
CA PHE A 35 -8.32 9.32 9.36
C PHE A 35 -7.33 10.26 10.06
N TYR A 36 -6.36 10.77 9.29
CA TYR A 36 -5.47 11.84 9.71
C TYR A 36 -4.64 11.53 10.97
N ASP A 37 -4.38 10.25 11.21
CA ASP A 37 -3.54 9.74 12.30
C ASP A 37 -2.49 8.77 11.74
N TYR A 38 -1.34 8.69 12.42
CA TYR A 38 -0.24 7.80 12.11
C TYR A 38 -0.07 6.69 13.15
N ASN A 39 -1.09 6.45 13.95
CA ASN A 39 -1.16 5.33 14.87
C ASN A 39 -1.78 4.11 14.17
N LEU A 40 -1.15 2.95 14.37
CA LEU A 40 -1.67 1.65 13.99
C LEU A 40 -2.05 0.89 15.24
N TYR A 41 -3.32 0.53 15.35
CA TYR A 41 -3.85 -0.18 16.51
C TYR A 41 -4.05 -1.64 16.17
N LYS A 42 -3.72 -2.52 17.11
CA LYS A 42 -4.05 -3.95 17.05
C LYS A 42 -5.40 -4.18 17.71
N ILE A 43 -6.24 -4.93 17.01
CA ILE A 43 -7.55 -5.39 17.48
C ILE A 43 -7.49 -6.91 17.60
N THR A 44 -7.94 -7.40 18.75
CA THR A 44 -8.24 -8.81 19.03
C THR A 44 -9.70 -8.94 19.48
N SER A 45 -10.17 -10.15 19.77
CA SER A 45 -11.55 -10.35 20.23
C SER A 45 -11.85 -9.70 21.58
N ASP A 46 -10.83 -9.42 22.39
CA ASP A 46 -10.93 -8.94 23.77
C ASP A 46 -10.48 -7.48 23.96
N LYS A 47 -9.65 -6.93 23.06
CA LYS A 47 -9.10 -5.57 23.26
C LYS A 47 -8.70 -4.86 21.98
N VAL A 48 -8.57 -3.54 22.12
CA VAL A 48 -7.89 -2.66 21.18
C VAL A 48 -6.70 -2.03 21.89
N SER A 49 -5.54 -2.03 21.24
CA SER A 49 -4.31 -1.47 21.79
C SER A 49 -3.50 -0.79 20.72
N LEU A 50 -2.79 0.28 21.07
CA LEU A 50 -1.81 0.89 20.18
C LEU A 50 -0.67 -0.12 19.92
N ALA A 51 -0.45 -0.49 18.67
CA ALA A 51 0.61 -1.42 18.30
C ALA A 51 1.85 -0.66 17.82
N TYR A 52 1.66 0.33 16.95
CA TYR A 52 2.73 1.13 16.38
C TYR A 52 2.33 2.60 16.25
N LYS A 53 3.32 3.48 16.33
CA LYS A 53 3.19 4.90 16.00
C LYS A 53 4.23 5.25 14.96
N LEU A 54 3.77 5.67 13.78
CA LEU A 54 4.66 6.06 12.70
C LEU A 54 5.07 7.52 12.88
N ILE A 55 6.37 7.78 12.77
CA ILE A 55 6.95 9.12 12.80
C ILE A 55 7.48 9.40 11.40
N LEU A 56 6.84 10.34 10.72
CA LEU A 56 7.20 10.75 9.37
C LEU A 56 8.07 12.01 9.41
N PRO A 57 8.85 12.30 8.35
CA PRO A 57 9.49 13.61 8.21
C PRO A 57 8.46 14.74 8.28
N ALA A 58 8.88 15.90 8.82
CA ALA A 58 7.97 17.04 9.02
C ALA A 58 7.26 17.47 7.71
N LEU A 59 7.96 17.43 6.57
CA LEU A 59 7.40 17.76 5.25
C LEU A 59 6.31 16.78 4.77
N ASN A 60 6.22 15.59 5.35
CA ASN A 60 5.24 14.56 5.02
C ASN A 60 4.12 14.44 6.07
N THR A 61 4.15 15.27 7.12
CA THR A 61 3.29 15.14 8.30
C THR A 61 2.19 16.20 8.27
N LEU A 62 0.99 15.83 8.70
CA LEU A 62 -0.10 16.76 8.95
C LEU A 62 0.20 17.70 10.13
N PRO A 63 -0.33 18.94 10.13
CA PRO A 63 -0.38 19.78 11.32
C PRO A 63 -1.02 19.03 12.50
N LYS A 64 -0.49 19.23 13.71
CA LYS A 64 -0.96 18.51 14.92
C LYS A 64 -2.45 18.72 15.20
N ASP A 65 -2.97 19.87 14.82
CA ASP A 65 -4.35 20.31 14.99
C ASP A 65 -5.19 20.16 13.71
N PHE A 66 -4.72 19.43 12.70
CA PHE A 66 -5.36 19.33 11.38
C PHE A 66 -6.83 18.89 11.43
N ILE A 67 -7.20 18.05 12.40
CA ILE A 67 -8.59 17.60 12.57
C ILE A 67 -9.47 18.68 13.20
N THR A 68 -8.93 19.45 14.15
CA THR A 68 -9.70 20.32 15.05
C THR A 68 -9.65 21.78 14.67
N ASN A 69 -8.66 22.20 13.90
CA ASN A 69 -8.46 23.60 13.56
C ASN A 69 -9.49 24.05 12.49
N PRO A 70 -10.34 25.06 12.78
CA PRO A 70 -11.36 25.53 11.85
C PRO A 70 -10.83 26.00 10.49
N ILE A 71 -9.55 26.36 10.38
CA ILE A 71 -8.99 26.79 9.09
C ILE A 71 -8.96 25.69 8.03
N TYR A 72 -8.99 24.41 8.44
CA TYR A 72 -8.95 23.26 7.54
C TYR A 72 -10.35 22.68 7.26
N ILE A 73 -11.36 23.00 8.07
CA ILE A 73 -12.72 22.46 7.92
C ILE A 73 -13.32 22.96 6.60
N LYS A 74 -13.80 22.03 5.77
CA LYS A 74 -14.30 22.25 4.39
C LYS A 74 -13.26 22.87 3.44
N LYS A 75 -11.99 22.74 3.80
CA LYS A 75 -10.82 23.29 3.08
C LYS A 75 -9.65 22.31 3.07
N ARG A 76 -9.91 21.02 3.30
CA ARG A 76 -8.84 20.03 3.35
C ARG A 76 -8.22 19.82 1.97
N GLN A 77 -9.01 19.91 0.90
CA GLN A 77 -8.48 19.85 -0.46
C GLN A 77 -7.45 20.97 -0.71
N ASP A 78 -7.79 22.23 -0.41
CA ASP A 78 -6.90 23.37 -0.57
C ASP A 78 -5.58 23.18 0.20
N PHE A 79 -5.66 22.57 1.38
CA PHE A 79 -4.47 22.22 2.15
C PHE A 79 -3.62 21.20 1.40
N PHE A 80 -4.21 20.09 0.93
CA PHE A 80 -3.46 19.05 0.23
C PHE A 80 -2.90 19.52 -1.12
N GLU A 81 -3.61 20.40 -1.84
CA GLU A 81 -3.14 21.01 -3.09
C GLU A 81 -1.83 21.78 -2.90
N LYS A 82 -1.70 22.49 -1.77
CA LYS A 82 -0.51 23.28 -1.39
C LYS A 82 0.57 22.42 -0.73
N ASN A 83 0.21 21.26 -0.19
CA ASN A 83 1.08 20.38 0.58
C ASN A 83 1.10 18.96 -0.01
N ARG A 84 1.41 18.86 -1.31
CA ARG A 84 1.25 17.61 -2.09
C ARG A 84 2.01 16.40 -1.58
N LYS A 85 3.06 16.60 -0.77
CA LYS A 85 3.87 15.51 -0.20
C LYS A 85 3.34 14.98 1.13
N VAL A 86 2.32 15.62 1.72
CA VAL A 86 1.80 15.23 3.03
C VAL A 86 1.05 13.91 2.94
N ILE A 87 1.41 12.98 3.83
CA ILE A 87 0.71 11.72 4.02
C ILE A 87 -0.49 12.00 4.91
N HIS A 88 -1.70 11.67 4.46
CA HIS A 88 -2.92 11.95 5.24
C HIS A 88 -3.40 10.78 6.09
N GLY A 89 -2.73 9.62 6.02
CA GLY A 89 -3.06 8.48 6.85
C GLY A 89 -2.29 7.23 6.47
N LEU A 90 -2.65 6.14 7.17
CA LEU A 90 -2.14 4.81 6.91
C LEU A 90 -3.21 3.98 6.20
N GLY A 91 -2.83 3.39 5.08
CA GLY A 91 -3.65 2.46 4.32
C GLY A 91 -3.52 1.04 4.82
N THR A 92 -3.85 0.13 3.91
CA THR A 92 -3.82 -1.32 4.16
C THR A 92 -2.44 -1.73 4.68
N THR A 93 -2.44 -2.37 5.85
CA THR A 93 -1.23 -2.76 6.57
C THR A 93 -1.32 -4.22 7.02
N TYR A 94 -0.22 -4.95 6.94
CA TYR A 94 -0.13 -6.36 7.32
C TYR A 94 1.12 -6.64 8.15
N LEU A 95 1.06 -7.66 9.02
CA LEU A 95 2.21 -8.22 9.69
C LEU A 95 2.39 -9.68 9.25
N LEU A 96 3.59 -10.01 8.77
CA LEU A 96 3.98 -11.39 8.48
C LEU A 96 5.40 -11.62 8.99
N GLY A 97 5.53 -12.50 9.99
CA GLY A 97 6.78 -12.69 10.72
C GLY A 97 7.21 -11.37 11.36
N ASP A 98 8.45 -10.97 11.11
CA ASP A 98 9.02 -9.71 11.62
C ASP A 98 8.85 -8.53 10.64
N ASN A 99 8.12 -8.70 9.54
CA ASN A 99 7.95 -7.66 8.54
C ASN A 99 6.55 -7.03 8.62
N LEU A 100 6.53 -5.72 8.85
CA LEU A 100 5.36 -4.87 8.80
C LEU A 100 5.26 -4.25 7.40
N TYR A 101 4.24 -4.65 6.65
CA TYR A 101 3.96 -4.19 5.30
C TYR A 101 3.00 -3.01 5.38
N LEU A 102 3.46 -1.81 5.02
CA LEU A 102 2.78 -0.54 5.24
C LEU A 102 2.42 0.12 3.93
N ARG A 103 1.21 0.68 3.85
CA ARG A 103 0.82 1.64 2.81
C ARG A 103 0.60 3.01 3.44
N LEU A 104 1.25 4.03 2.89
CA LEU A 104 1.06 5.44 3.26
C LEU A 104 0.10 6.10 2.27
N GLU A 105 -0.92 6.79 2.77
CA GLU A 105 -1.92 7.45 1.91
C GLU A 105 -1.57 8.90 1.61
N ASN A 106 -1.67 9.26 0.35
CA ASN A 106 -1.48 10.62 -0.14
C ASN A 106 -2.49 10.87 -1.27
N ILE A 107 -3.12 12.06 -1.29
CA ILE A 107 -4.11 12.43 -2.30
C ILE A 107 -3.48 12.60 -3.67
N TYR A 108 -2.30 13.21 -3.72
CA TYR A 108 -1.60 13.51 -4.95
C TYR A 108 -0.68 12.37 -5.36
N TRP A 109 -0.71 12.10 -6.66
CA TRP A 109 0.23 11.17 -7.25
C TRP A 109 1.62 11.81 -7.31
N ASP A 110 2.61 11.08 -6.81
CA ASP A 110 4.03 11.46 -6.84
C ASP A 110 4.84 10.17 -6.95
N LYS A 111 5.34 9.90 -8.16
CA LYS A 111 6.13 8.69 -8.47
C LYS A 111 7.38 8.55 -7.62
N ASP A 112 7.93 9.66 -7.12
CA ASP A 112 9.16 9.66 -6.31
C ASP A 112 8.83 9.41 -4.83
N GLN A 113 7.55 9.48 -4.44
CA GLN A 113 7.10 9.18 -3.10
C GLN A 113 6.84 7.67 -2.94
N LYS A 114 7.75 7.01 -2.24
CA LYS A 114 7.63 5.61 -1.83
C LYS A 114 6.55 5.43 -0.76
N LYS A 115 5.38 4.96 -1.16
CA LYS A 115 4.20 4.80 -0.28
C LYS A 115 3.98 3.37 0.20
N ASN A 116 4.47 2.37 -0.53
CA ASN A 116 4.34 0.96 -0.18
C ASN A 116 5.68 0.47 0.37
N LEU A 117 5.73 0.19 1.67
CA LEU A 117 6.94 -0.04 2.44
C LEU A 117 6.91 -1.40 3.16
N ILE A 118 8.10 -1.92 3.45
CA ILE A 118 8.34 -3.10 4.29
C ILE A 118 9.26 -2.64 5.40
N TYR A 119 8.79 -2.69 6.64
CA TYR A 119 9.59 -2.37 7.82
C TYR A 119 9.84 -3.64 8.63
N ASN A 120 11.10 -4.02 8.81
CA ASN A 120 11.44 -5.13 9.67
C ASN A 120 11.52 -4.68 11.13
N ILE A 121 10.66 -5.22 11.99
CA ILE A 121 10.54 -4.78 13.40
C ILE A 121 11.69 -5.24 14.29
N LYS A 122 12.50 -6.21 13.83
CA LYS A 122 13.70 -6.68 14.56
C LYS A 122 14.96 -5.93 14.13
N THR A 123 15.18 -5.76 12.83
CA THR A 123 16.39 -5.14 12.29
C THR A 123 16.26 -3.63 12.10
N SER A 124 15.03 -3.08 12.15
CA SER A 124 14.71 -1.69 11.81
C SER A 124 15.01 -1.30 10.36
N GLU A 125 15.22 -2.29 9.49
CA GLU A 125 15.40 -2.06 8.05
C GLU A 125 14.07 -1.63 7.41
N LEU A 126 14.15 -0.63 6.54
CA LEU A 126 13.02 -0.11 5.78
C LEU A 126 13.31 -0.22 4.28
N LEU A 127 12.44 -0.93 3.57
CA LEU A 127 12.50 -1.12 2.13
C LEU A 127 11.21 -0.60 1.48
N SER A 128 11.28 -0.23 0.21
CA SER A 128 10.08 0.01 -0.60
C SER A 128 9.87 -1.11 -1.60
N PHE A 129 8.61 -1.44 -1.86
CA PHE A 129 8.24 -2.32 -2.98
C PHE A 129 8.68 -1.77 -4.34
N GLN A 130 8.81 -0.44 -4.46
CA GLN A 130 9.31 0.22 -5.68
C GLN A 130 10.80 -0.05 -5.93
N ASP A 131 11.57 -0.42 -4.89
CA ASP A 131 13.00 -0.69 -4.99
C ASP A 131 13.31 -2.18 -5.21
N LEU A 132 12.28 -3.05 -5.24
CA LEU A 132 12.49 -4.48 -5.44
C LEU A 132 12.87 -4.75 -6.89
N GLU A 133 14.09 -5.22 -7.09
CA GLU A 133 14.56 -5.62 -8.40
C GLU A 133 14.04 -7.02 -8.77
N PRO A 134 13.53 -7.20 -10.00
CA PRO A 134 13.16 -8.52 -10.51
C PRO A 134 14.37 -9.43 -10.67
N ASP A 135 14.23 -10.69 -10.27
CA ASP A 135 15.28 -11.70 -10.35
C ASP A 135 14.79 -13.01 -10.96
N SER A 136 15.60 -14.06 -10.91
CA SER A 136 15.22 -15.38 -11.44
C SER A 136 13.98 -15.98 -10.78
N LEU A 137 13.65 -15.64 -9.52
CA LEU A 137 12.48 -16.18 -8.81
C LEU A 137 11.18 -15.62 -9.37
N SER A 138 11.20 -14.39 -9.89
CA SER A 138 10.07 -13.76 -10.56
C SER A 138 10.14 -13.87 -12.10
N SER A 139 11.06 -14.68 -12.63
CA SER A 139 11.36 -14.71 -14.07
C SER A 139 11.72 -13.32 -14.64
N PHE A 140 12.37 -12.49 -13.83
CA PHE A 140 12.74 -11.10 -14.10
C PHE A 140 11.55 -10.18 -14.43
N LEU A 141 10.36 -10.53 -13.94
CA LEU A 141 9.17 -9.69 -13.98
C LEU A 141 8.96 -9.01 -12.62
N PRO A 142 8.55 -7.73 -12.58
CA PRO A 142 8.34 -7.03 -11.31
C PRO A 142 7.07 -7.48 -10.59
N ILE A 143 7.03 -7.28 -9.27
CA ILE A 143 5.85 -7.54 -8.44
C ILE A 143 4.83 -6.39 -8.57
N THR A 144 5.31 -5.19 -8.87
CA THR A 144 4.51 -3.98 -9.05
C THR A 144 4.56 -3.54 -10.51
N ASP A 145 3.64 -2.67 -10.92
CA ASP A 145 3.71 -2.00 -12.22
C ASP A 145 4.46 -0.67 -12.19
N SER A 146 5.25 -0.42 -11.14
CA SER A 146 6.05 0.79 -11.02
C SER A 146 6.99 0.97 -12.23
N GLY A 147 7.03 2.19 -12.76
CA GLY A 147 7.81 2.51 -13.97
C GLY A 147 7.12 2.18 -15.29
N PHE A 148 5.86 1.73 -15.28
CA PHE A 148 5.02 1.66 -16.49
C PHE A 148 3.57 2.02 -16.23
N GLY A 149 2.97 1.47 -15.17
CA GLY A 149 1.60 1.74 -14.77
C GLY A 149 1.51 2.43 -13.41
N TYR A 150 0.30 2.44 -12.87
CA TYR A 150 -0.08 3.10 -11.61
C TYR A 150 -1.03 2.24 -10.76
N ASP A 151 -1.30 1.00 -11.17
CA ASP A 151 -2.25 0.10 -10.52
C ASP A 151 -1.81 -0.22 -9.09
N PHE A 152 -0.55 -0.64 -8.93
CA PHE A 152 -0.02 -1.00 -7.62
C PHE A 152 0.19 0.23 -6.73
N GLU A 153 0.61 1.35 -7.30
CA GLU A 153 0.81 2.57 -6.50
C GLU A 153 -0.52 3.08 -5.92
N ASN A 154 -1.59 3.02 -6.70
CA ASN A 154 -2.92 3.47 -6.28
C ASN A 154 -3.64 2.49 -5.35
N ARG A 155 -3.40 1.17 -5.49
CA ARG A 155 -4.20 0.15 -4.77
C ARG A 155 -3.41 -0.71 -3.80
N GLY A 156 -2.08 -0.75 -3.93
CA GLY A 156 -1.22 -1.65 -3.16
C GLY A 156 -1.59 -3.12 -3.35
N PHE A 157 -1.53 -3.88 -2.27
CA PHE A 157 -2.08 -5.23 -2.24
C PHE A 157 -3.58 -5.21 -1.98
N LEU A 158 -4.30 -6.00 -2.78
CA LEU A 158 -5.75 -6.11 -2.74
C LEU A 158 -6.20 -7.16 -1.72
N ALA A 159 -5.38 -8.19 -1.48
CA ALA A 159 -5.66 -9.23 -0.50
C ALA A 159 -4.39 -9.81 0.11
N PHE A 160 -4.55 -10.41 1.28
CA PHE A 160 -3.53 -11.17 1.99
C PHE A 160 -4.15 -12.42 2.59
N GLU A 161 -3.64 -13.58 2.22
CA GLU A 161 -4.15 -14.88 2.66
C GLU A 161 -3.02 -15.91 2.69
N GLU A 162 -2.96 -16.69 3.77
CA GLU A 162 -1.97 -17.77 3.94
C GLU A 162 -0.51 -17.34 3.70
N GLY A 163 -0.15 -16.12 4.14
CA GLY A 163 1.21 -15.59 3.96
C GLY A 163 1.54 -15.16 2.52
N LYS A 164 0.52 -15.04 1.66
CA LYS A 164 0.66 -14.56 0.28
C LYS A 164 -0.08 -13.24 0.13
N PHE A 165 0.57 -12.31 -0.56
CA PHE A 165 0.00 -11.03 -0.95
C PHE A 165 -0.48 -11.10 -2.39
N TYR A 166 -1.63 -10.51 -2.67
CA TYR A 166 -2.25 -10.51 -3.98
C TYR A 166 -2.46 -9.08 -4.45
N THR A 167 -2.08 -8.81 -5.68
CA THR A 167 -2.37 -7.56 -6.38
C THR A 167 -2.66 -7.84 -7.84
N SER A 168 -3.06 -6.83 -8.60
CA SER A 168 -3.21 -6.95 -10.04
C SER A 168 -2.83 -5.68 -10.75
N TYR A 169 -2.22 -5.84 -11.92
CA TYR A 169 -1.93 -4.72 -12.81
C TYR A 169 -2.20 -5.08 -14.27
N SER A 170 -2.33 -4.06 -15.11
CA SER A 170 -2.74 -4.22 -16.51
C SER A 170 -1.84 -5.18 -17.32
N SER A 171 -2.46 -5.90 -18.26
CA SER A 171 -1.74 -6.70 -19.27
C SER A 171 -0.76 -5.83 -20.07
N LEU A 172 -1.16 -4.58 -20.36
CA LEU A 172 -0.31 -3.59 -21.01
C LEU A 172 1.04 -3.44 -20.30
N ALA A 173 1.03 -3.27 -18.97
CA ALA A 173 2.26 -3.21 -18.17
C ALA A 173 3.04 -4.51 -18.20
N MET A 174 2.38 -5.66 -18.06
CA MET A 174 3.03 -6.96 -18.08
C MET A 174 3.80 -7.21 -19.38
N PHE A 175 3.20 -6.91 -20.54
CA PHE A 175 3.86 -7.07 -21.84
C PHE A 175 5.03 -6.08 -22.02
N ALA A 176 4.92 -4.86 -21.49
CA ALA A 176 6.04 -3.92 -21.50
C ALA A 176 7.21 -4.43 -20.63
N PHE A 177 6.94 -5.06 -19.48
CA PHE A 177 8.00 -5.66 -18.66
C PHE A 177 8.62 -6.90 -19.30
N LYS A 178 7.83 -7.71 -20.01
CA LYS A 178 8.36 -8.83 -20.83
C LYS A 178 9.36 -8.31 -21.88
N GLU A 179 9.04 -7.20 -22.55
CA GLU A 179 9.93 -6.58 -23.53
C GLU A 179 11.21 -6.03 -22.87
N ARG A 180 11.09 -5.35 -21.72
CA ARG A 180 12.22 -4.82 -20.94
C ARG A 180 13.12 -5.90 -20.33
N SER A 181 12.59 -7.11 -20.13
CA SER A 181 13.32 -8.28 -19.61
C SER A 181 13.83 -9.20 -20.72
N ALA A 182 13.69 -8.82 -22.00
CA ALA A 182 14.20 -9.60 -23.12
C ALA A 182 15.70 -9.89 -22.94
N GLY A 183 16.07 -11.16 -23.11
CA GLY A 183 17.45 -11.64 -22.91
C GLY A 183 17.86 -11.91 -21.46
N LYS A 184 17.07 -11.50 -20.45
CA LYS A 184 17.34 -11.82 -19.03
C LYS A 184 16.84 -13.20 -18.62
N THR A 185 15.84 -13.71 -19.30
CA THR A 185 15.33 -15.09 -19.13
C THR A 185 15.28 -15.81 -20.46
N THR A 186 15.65 -17.09 -20.46
CA THR A 186 15.55 -17.98 -21.62
C THR A 186 14.25 -18.77 -21.64
N LYS A 187 13.55 -18.89 -20.50
CA LYS A 187 12.31 -19.67 -20.40
C LYS A 187 11.42 -19.17 -19.27
N TYR A 188 10.18 -18.80 -19.62
CA TYR A 188 9.13 -18.53 -18.65
C TYR A 188 8.50 -19.84 -18.15
N PRO A 189 7.90 -19.85 -16.94
CA PRO A 189 7.01 -20.93 -16.51
C PRO A 189 5.90 -21.19 -17.54
N PRO A 190 5.43 -22.44 -17.73
CA PRO A 190 4.49 -22.80 -18.80
C PRO A 190 3.23 -21.93 -18.87
N LEU A 191 2.69 -21.53 -17.72
CA LEU A 191 1.51 -20.66 -17.64
C LEU A 191 1.79 -19.25 -18.19
N LEU A 192 2.91 -18.65 -17.82
CA LEU A 192 3.33 -17.35 -18.32
C LEU A 192 3.71 -17.43 -19.81
N GLU A 193 4.38 -18.51 -20.21
CA GLU A 193 4.72 -18.73 -21.62
C GLU A 193 3.47 -18.83 -22.49
N ASN A 194 2.45 -19.59 -22.06
CA ASN A 194 1.18 -19.69 -22.77
C ASN A 194 0.45 -18.34 -22.82
N TYR A 195 0.41 -17.62 -21.70
CA TYR A 195 -0.17 -16.27 -21.64
C TYR A 195 0.52 -15.30 -22.61
N PHE A 196 1.85 -15.31 -22.68
CA PHE A 196 2.60 -14.46 -23.60
C PHE A 196 2.55 -14.87 -25.06
N LYS A 197 2.14 -16.11 -25.37
CA LYS A 197 1.92 -16.61 -26.74
C LYS A 197 0.52 -16.33 -27.25
N THR A 198 -0.48 -16.41 -26.36
CA THR A 198 -1.90 -16.34 -26.74
C THR A 198 -2.56 -15.01 -26.40
N GLY A 199 -2.03 -14.27 -25.42
CA GLY A 199 -2.52 -12.97 -25.00
C GLY A 199 -1.78 -11.80 -25.64
N ASP A 200 -2.24 -10.60 -25.31
CA ASP A 200 -1.71 -9.32 -25.77
C ASP A 200 -1.88 -8.20 -24.73
N ARG A 201 -1.45 -6.98 -25.08
CA ARG A 201 -1.56 -5.78 -24.24
C ARG A 201 -3.00 -5.39 -23.86
N LYS A 202 -4.02 -5.88 -24.58
CA LYS A 202 -5.45 -5.60 -24.35
C LYS A 202 -6.14 -6.71 -23.55
N SER A 203 -5.43 -7.80 -23.26
CA SER A 203 -5.93 -8.89 -22.43
C SER A 203 -6.23 -8.42 -21.00
N ASN A 204 -6.92 -9.28 -20.24
CA ASN A 204 -7.29 -8.98 -18.85
C ASN A 204 -6.06 -8.68 -17.96
N PRO A 205 -6.22 -7.88 -16.89
CA PRO A 205 -5.16 -7.66 -15.90
C PRO A 205 -4.59 -8.97 -15.35
N VAL A 206 -3.29 -8.94 -15.03
CA VAL A 206 -2.59 -10.10 -14.48
C VAL A 206 -2.70 -10.06 -12.96
N LEU A 207 -3.09 -11.20 -12.37
CA LEU A 207 -2.98 -11.41 -10.94
C LEU A 207 -1.52 -11.70 -10.58
N VAL A 208 -0.96 -10.91 -9.67
CA VAL A 208 0.39 -11.11 -9.15
C VAL A 208 0.30 -11.59 -7.71
N VAL A 209 0.97 -12.70 -7.45
CA VAL A 209 1.05 -13.34 -6.13
C VAL A 209 2.46 -13.19 -5.61
N PHE A 210 2.62 -12.42 -4.53
CA PHE A 210 3.89 -12.25 -3.85
C PHE A 210 3.90 -13.08 -2.57
N LYS A 211 4.90 -13.97 -2.47
CA LYS A 211 5.15 -14.77 -1.26
C LYS A 211 6.55 -14.41 -0.74
N PRO A 212 6.67 -13.67 0.37
CA PRO A 212 7.95 -13.42 0.99
C PRO A 212 8.65 -14.73 1.35
N LYS A 213 9.98 -14.73 1.30
CA LYS A 213 10.76 -15.80 1.92
C LYS A 213 10.53 -15.73 3.43
N THR A 214 10.26 -16.87 4.05
CA THR A 214 10.32 -17.01 5.50
C THR A 214 11.79 -16.94 5.91
N ASN A 215 12.13 -15.97 6.75
CA ASN A 215 13.42 -15.92 7.45
C ASN A 215 13.51 -17.05 8.47
#